data_AF-A0A3D1PNX7-F1
#
_entry.id   AF-A0A3D1PNX7-F1
#
_cell.length_a   1.000
_cell.length_b   1.000
_cell.length_c   1.000
_cell.angle_alpha   90.00
_cell.angle_beta   90.00
_cell.angle_gamma   90.00
#
_symmetry.space_group_name_H-M   'P 1'
#
loop_
_entity.id
_entity.type
_entity.pdbx_description
1 polymer ?
#
loop_
_entity_poly.entity_id
_entity_poly.type
_entity_poly.pdbx_seq_one_letter_code
_entity_poly.pdbx_strand_id
1 'polypeptide(L)'
;MSNEILNSLIKEYEQKKLLAELDLEKRKNDLYKKVPKLKQIEDDLNQFAINTAKNILKNNEASINELEIKASQLKKEKIEILKELNLPTDYLQPFYECKICNDTGYIMNNNYKTEMCNCLKQKLLNYSFNKSNMSNLDKENFNTFNENIFSDEVDLSKYKFNISPRKNIINIKNKCIDFVNNFDNINQKNLLFTGNTGLR
;
A
#
# COMPACT_ATOMS: atom_id res chain seq x y z
N MET A 1 13.03 15.30 12.83
CA MET A 1 12.43 14.03 13.31
C MET A 1 11.42 13.39 12.35
N SER A 2 10.20 13.91 12.13
CA SER A 2 9.23 13.26 11.21
C SER A 2 9.75 13.15 9.76
N ASN A 3 10.44 14.18 9.27
CA ASN A 3 11.04 14.18 7.94
C ASN A 3 12.25 13.26 7.78
N GLU A 4 13.04 13.01 8.84
CA GLU A 4 14.23 12.14 8.73
C GLU A 4 13.82 10.68 8.55
N ILE A 5 12.80 10.25 9.30
CA ILE A 5 12.23 8.90 9.21
C ILE A 5 11.60 8.71 7.84
N LEU A 6 10.79 9.69 7.40
CA LEU A 6 10.19 9.64 6.06
C LEU A 6 11.28 9.52 4.99
N ASN A 7 12.30 10.38 5.01
CA ASN A 7 13.40 10.32 4.05
C ASN A 7 14.14 8.98 4.08
N SER A 8 14.36 8.41 5.26
CA SER A 8 14.97 7.09 5.41
C SER A 8 14.10 6.00 4.79
N LEU A 9 12.78 6.04 5.00
CA LEU A 9 11.86 5.09 4.40
C LEU A 9 11.82 5.26 2.88
N ILE A 10 11.77 6.49 2.36
CA ILE A 10 11.80 6.70 0.91
C ILE A 10 13.05 6.11 0.27
N LYS A 11 14.23 6.25 0.91
CA LYS A 11 15.45 5.58 0.43
C LYS A 11 15.34 4.05 0.43
N GLU A 12 14.69 3.46 1.43
CA GLU A 12 14.41 2.02 1.46
C GLU A 12 13.53 1.59 0.27
N TYR A 13 12.49 2.37 -0.05
CA TYR A 13 11.60 2.13 -1.18
C TYR A 13 12.34 2.25 -2.52
N GLU A 14 13.17 3.28 -2.70
CA GLU A 14 14.03 3.44 -3.88
C GLU A 14 14.97 2.24 -4.07
N GLN A 15 15.58 1.75 -2.98
CA GLN A 15 16.43 0.56 -3.02
C GLN A 15 15.65 -0.70 -3.44
N LYS A 16 14.45 -0.92 -2.87
CA LYS A 16 13.59 -2.05 -3.24
C LYS A 16 13.23 -2.02 -4.71
N LYS A 17 12.79 -0.87 -5.20
CA LYS A 17 12.45 -0.66 -6.60
C LYS A 17 13.64 -0.96 -7.51
N LEU A 18 14.81 -0.41 -7.19
CA LEU A 18 16.03 -0.65 -7.95
C LEU A 18 16.40 -2.14 -8.01
N LEU A 19 16.31 -2.85 -6.88
CA LEU A 19 16.60 -4.28 -6.84
C LEU A 19 15.62 -5.09 -7.71
N ALA A 20 14.33 -4.74 -7.71
CA ALA A 20 13.33 -5.39 -8.56
C ALA A 20 13.56 -5.12 -10.06
N GLU A 21 14.01 -3.91 -10.42
CA GLU A 21 14.37 -3.54 -11.78
C GLU A 21 15.65 -4.26 -12.27
N LEU A 22 16.69 -4.32 -11.43
CA LEU A 22 17.92 -5.06 -11.74
C LEU A 22 17.68 -6.57 -11.89
N ASP A 23 16.84 -7.15 -11.04
CA ASP A 23 16.41 -8.55 -11.17
C ASP A 23 15.66 -8.79 -12.48
N LEU A 24 14.74 -7.89 -12.86
CA LEU A 24 14.07 -7.95 -14.16
C LEU A 24 15.07 -7.91 -15.30
N GLU A 25 16.02 -6.97 -15.30
CA GLU A 25 17.02 -6.86 -16.36
C GLU A 25 17.83 -8.14 -16.52
N LYS A 26 18.24 -8.74 -15.39
CA LYS A 26 18.93 -10.03 -15.39
C LYS A 26 18.07 -11.14 -16.01
N ARG A 27 16.82 -11.29 -15.56
CA ARG A 27 15.88 -12.29 -16.08
C ARG A 27 15.58 -12.09 -17.57
N LYS A 28 15.41 -10.84 -18.01
CA LYS A 28 15.25 -10.46 -19.42
C LYS A 28 16.47 -10.89 -20.24
N ASN A 29 17.66 -10.51 -19.81
CA ASN A 29 18.91 -10.83 -20.51
C ASN A 29 19.13 -12.34 -20.64
N ASP A 30 18.87 -13.10 -19.58
CA ASP A 30 19.00 -14.56 -19.61
C ASP A 30 17.94 -15.21 -20.52
N LEU A 31 16.71 -14.69 -20.50
CA LEU A 31 15.64 -15.18 -21.36
C LEU A 31 15.89 -14.86 -22.84
N TYR A 32 16.37 -13.66 -23.16
CA TYR A 32 16.65 -13.25 -24.54
C TYR A 32 17.84 -13.98 -25.16
N LYS A 33 18.82 -14.41 -24.35
CA LYS A 33 19.88 -15.30 -24.81
C LYS A 33 19.34 -16.68 -25.19
N LYS A 34 18.36 -17.20 -24.44
CA LYS A 34 17.75 -18.51 -24.70
C LYS A 34 16.73 -18.47 -25.83
N VAL A 35 15.96 -17.39 -25.92
CA VAL A 35 14.87 -17.20 -26.89
C VAL A 35 15.03 -15.83 -27.55
N PRO A 36 15.92 -15.71 -28.56
CA PRO A 36 16.19 -14.46 -29.26
C PRO A 36 14.95 -13.83 -29.90
N LYS A 37 13.95 -14.66 -30.24
CA LYS A 37 12.67 -14.22 -30.80
C LYS A 37 11.93 -13.24 -29.88
N LEU A 38 12.00 -13.41 -28.56
CA LEU A 38 11.38 -12.47 -27.61
C LEU A 38 12.01 -11.08 -27.68
N LYS A 39 13.33 -11.01 -27.93
CA LYS A 39 14.03 -9.74 -28.12
C LYS A 39 13.59 -9.06 -29.41
N GLN A 40 13.50 -9.82 -30.51
CA GLN A 40 13.00 -9.30 -31.79
C GLN A 40 11.60 -8.71 -31.66
N ILE A 41 10.69 -9.41 -30.96
CA ILE A 41 9.34 -8.90 -30.68
C ILE A 41 9.38 -7.58 -29.90
N GLU A 42 10.27 -7.44 -28.91
CA GLU A 42 10.40 -6.18 -28.15
C GLU A 42 10.98 -5.05 -29.01
N ASP A 43 12.01 -5.33 -29.81
CA ASP A 43 12.62 -4.36 -30.74
C ASP A 43 11.60 -3.89 -31.79
N ASP A 44 10.83 -4.82 -32.35
CA ASP A 44 9.75 -4.53 -33.30
C ASP A 44 8.67 -3.65 -32.65
N LEU A 45 8.19 -4.01 -31.46
CA LEU A 45 7.20 -3.21 -30.71
C LEU A 45 7.71 -1.78 -30.42
N ASN A 46 8.99 -1.62 -30.09
CA ASN A 46 9.61 -0.31 -29.88
C ASN A 46 9.67 0.50 -31.19
N GLN A 47 10.08 -0.15 -32.29
CA GLN A 47 10.09 0.47 -33.61
C GLN A 47 8.68 0.89 -34.05
N PHE A 48 7.66 0.06 -33.74
CA PHE A 48 6.26 0.39 -33.98
C PHE A 48 5.81 1.60 -33.17
N ALA A 49 6.15 1.70 -31.88
CA ALA A 49 5.82 2.85 -31.06
C ALA A 49 6.43 4.15 -31.62
N ILE A 50 7.70 4.11 -32.03
CA ILE A 50 8.41 5.26 -32.61
C ILE A 50 7.77 5.68 -33.95
N ASN A 51 7.46 4.72 -34.82
CA ASN A 51 6.84 5.00 -36.11
C ASN A 51 5.43 5.58 -35.95
N THR A 52 4.65 5.04 -35.00
CA THR A 52 3.31 5.53 -34.68
C THR A 52 3.37 6.98 -34.20
N ALA A 53 4.27 7.30 -33.27
CA ALA A 53 4.47 8.67 -32.80
C ALA A 53 4.83 9.63 -33.95
N LYS A 54 5.72 9.21 -34.87
CA LYS A 54 6.07 10.01 -36.07
C LYS A 54 4.89 10.22 -37.02
N ASN A 55 4.03 9.22 -37.20
CA ASN A 55 2.89 9.29 -38.11
C ASN A 55 1.76 10.15 -37.55
N ILE A 56 1.53 10.12 -36.24
CA ILE A 56 0.60 11.04 -35.55
C ILE A 56 1.02 12.50 -35.79
N LEU A 57 2.31 12.80 -35.64
CA LEU A 57 2.83 14.16 -35.92
C LEU A 57 2.69 14.60 -37.39
N LYS A 58 2.54 13.65 -38.32
CA LYS A 58 2.40 13.90 -39.77
C LYS A 58 0.94 13.84 -40.26
N ASN A 59 -0.06 13.72 -39.37
CA ASN A 59 -1.49 13.59 -39.70
C ASN A 59 -1.83 12.46 -40.70
N ASN A 60 -1.13 11.33 -40.61
CA ASN A 60 -1.29 10.22 -41.57
C ASN A 60 -2.07 9.05 -40.93
N GLU A 61 -3.39 9.22 -40.81
CA GLU A 61 -4.30 8.33 -40.05
C GLU A 61 -4.41 6.91 -40.63
N ALA A 62 -4.29 6.74 -41.95
CA ALA A 62 -4.45 5.45 -42.61
C ALA A 62 -3.40 4.40 -42.17
N SER A 63 -2.23 4.82 -41.66
CA SER A 63 -1.19 3.87 -41.21
C SER A 63 -1.39 3.37 -39.78
N ILE A 64 -2.21 4.03 -38.96
CA ILE A 64 -2.27 3.78 -37.51
C ILE A 64 -2.96 2.44 -37.22
N ASN A 65 -4.06 2.14 -37.91
CA ASN A 65 -4.82 0.90 -37.71
C ASN A 65 -4.00 -0.36 -38.03
N GLU A 66 -3.21 -0.34 -39.12
CA GLU A 66 -2.33 -1.47 -39.48
C GLU A 66 -1.22 -1.68 -38.45
N LEU A 67 -0.70 -0.59 -37.88
CA LEU A 67 0.32 -0.62 -36.83
C LEU A 67 -0.25 -1.21 -35.53
N GLU A 68 -1.48 -0.85 -35.15
CA GLU A 68 -2.15 -1.41 -33.96
C GLU A 68 -2.44 -2.91 -34.08
N ILE A 69 -2.84 -3.37 -35.27
CA ILE A 69 -3.07 -4.80 -35.53
C ILE A 69 -1.76 -5.58 -35.38
N LYS A 70 -0.67 -5.11 -35.98
CA LYS A 70 0.66 -5.74 -35.86
C LYS A 70 1.16 -5.76 -34.42
N ALA A 71 1.03 -4.64 -33.70
CA ALA A 71 1.41 -4.56 -32.29
C ALA A 71 0.60 -5.55 -31.42
N SER A 72 -0.68 -5.73 -31.73
CA SER A 72 -1.55 -6.68 -31.04
C SER A 72 -1.17 -8.14 -31.32
N GLN A 73 -0.79 -8.47 -32.56
CA GLN A 73 -0.28 -9.80 -32.93
C GLN A 73 1.02 -10.12 -32.19
N LEU A 74 1.98 -9.19 -32.18
CA LEU A 74 3.25 -9.35 -31.47
C LEU A 74 3.09 -9.51 -29.95
N LYS A 75 2.13 -8.79 -29.35
CA LYS A 75 1.77 -8.99 -27.93
C LYS A 75 1.22 -10.38 -27.66
N LYS A 76 0.38 -10.93 -28.55
CA LYS A 76 -0.14 -12.30 -28.42
C LYS A 76 0.96 -13.33 -28.55
N GLU A 77 1.81 -13.18 -29.55
CA GLU A 77 2.95 -14.07 -29.79
C GLU A 77 3.92 -14.08 -28.59
N LYS A 78 4.19 -12.90 -27.99
CA LYS A 78 4.96 -12.80 -26.75
C LYS A 78 4.35 -13.63 -25.61
N ILE A 79 3.03 -13.57 -25.44
CA ILE A 79 2.32 -14.32 -24.40
C ILE A 79 2.37 -15.83 -24.67
N GLU A 80 2.21 -16.24 -25.93
CA GLU A 80 2.29 -17.65 -26.33
C GLU A 80 3.68 -18.23 -26.05
N ILE A 81 4.75 -17.53 -26.43
CA ILE A 81 6.12 -17.96 -26.14
C ILE A 81 6.36 -18.10 -24.63
N LEU A 82 5.86 -17.16 -23.81
CA LEU A 82 5.99 -17.27 -22.35
C LEU A 82 5.25 -18.50 -21.80
N LYS A 83 4.06 -18.81 -22.33
CA LYS A 83 3.29 -20.00 -21.95
C LYS A 83 3.99 -21.30 -22.35
N GLU A 84 4.56 -21.37 -23.55
CA GLU A 84 5.34 -22.53 -24.01
C GLU A 84 6.53 -22.83 -23.09
N LEU A 85 7.12 -21.78 -22.50
CA LEU A 85 8.22 -21.87 -21.54
C LEU A 85 7.75 -22.10 -20.09
N ASN A 86 6.45 -22.27 -19.85
CA ASN A 86 5.83 -22.33 -18.51
C ASN A 86 6.18 -21.13 -17.61
N LEU A 87 6.37 -19.95 -18.21
CA LEU A 87 6.62 -18.70 -17.50
C LEU A 87 5.31 -17.91 -17.33
N PRO A 88 5.14 -17.21 -16.20
CA PRO A 88 3.96 -16.39 -16.00
C PRO A 88 3.96 -15.18 -16.95
N THR A 89 2.78 -14.63 -17.24
CA THR A 89 2.64 -13.52 -18.21
C THR A 89 3.30 -12.23 -17.75
N ASP A 90 3.44 -12.06 -16.43
CA ASP A 90 4.14 -10.95 -15.79
C ASP A 90 5.64 -11.22 -15.61
N TYR A 91 6.17 -12.34 -16.11
CA TYR A 91 7.59 -12.66 -16.00
C TYR A 91 8.49 -11.58 -16.59
N LEU A 92 8.04 -10.81 -17.58
CA LEU A 92 8.81 -9.72 -18.16
C LEU A 92 8.52 -8.35 -17.53
N GLN A 93 8.00 -8.35 -16.30
CA GLN A 93 7.75 -7.18 -15.47
C GLN A 93 8.55 -7.25 -14.15
N PRO A 94 8.83 -6.09 -13.50
CA PRO A 94 9.48 -6.09 -12.20
C PRO A 94 8.53 -6.67 -11.15
N PHE A 95 9.08 -7.47 -10.24
CA PHE A 95 8.32 -8.01 -9.12
C PHE A 95 8.46 -7.10 -7.92
N TYR A 96 7.60 -6.09 -7.85
CA TYR A 96 7.54 -5.17 -6.73
C TYR A 96 6.90 -5.83 -5.50
N GLU A 97 7.41 -5.49 -4.32
CA GLU A 97 6.87 -5.95 -3.04
C GLU A 97 5.45 -5.38 -2.83
N CYS A 98 5.28 -4.09 -3.08
CA CYS A 98 3.99 -3.43 -3.10
C CYS A 98 3.49 -3.24 -4.54
N LYS A 99 2.54 -4.08 -4.97
CA LYS A 99 1.89 -3.99 -6.28
C LYS A 99 1.00 -2.74 -6.46
N ILE A 100 0.69 -2.04 -5.38
CA ILE A 100 -0.20 -0.87 -5.41
C ILE A 100 0.58 0.39 -5.81
N CYS A 101 1.75 0.63 -5.18
CA CYS A 101 2.60 1.77 -5.49
C CYS A 101 3.83 1.41 -6.31
N ASN A 102 4.04 0.13 -6.65
CA ASN A 102 5.24 -0.36 -7.34
C ASN A 102 6.52 0.06 -6.62
N ASP A 103 6.53 -0.14 -5.30
CA ASP A 103 7.61 0.25 -4.40
C ASP A 103 8.05 1.73 -4.48
N THR A 104 7.19 2.62 -4.94
CA THR A 104 7.45 4.08 -4.89
C THR A 104 7.01 4.73 -3.57
N GLY A 105 6.17 4.06 -2.80
CA GLY A 105 5.59 4.60 -1.56
C GLY A 105 4.43 5.59 -1.77
N TYR A 106 4.16 6.00 -3.01
CA TYR A 106 3.10 6.95 -3.37
C TYR A 106 2.19 6.40 -4.47
N ILE A 107 0.95 6.86 -4.51
CA ILE A 107 0.00 6.57 -5.59
C ILE A 107 -0.60 7.85 -6.12
N MET A 108 -0.97 7.83 -7.40
CA MET A 108 -1.68 8.93 -8.04
C MET A 108 -3.16 8.61 -8.07
N ASN A 109 -3.97 9.48 -7.49
CA ASN A 109 -5.42 9.36 -7.51
C ASN A 109 -6.01 9.88 -8.83
N ASN A 110 -7.28 9.56 -9.08
CA ASN A 110 -8.04 9.97 -10.27
C ASN A 110 -8.04 11.49 -10.52
N ASN A 111 -7.84 12.31 -9.48
CA ASN A 111 -7.76 13.76 -9.57
C ASN A 111 -6.32 14.27 -9.77
N TYR A 112 -5.40 13.43 -10.27
CA TYR A 112 -3.97 13.73 -10.44
C TYR A 112 -3.23 14.16 -9.17
N LYS A 113 -3.79 13.82 -8.00
CA LYS A 113 -3.18 14.10 -6.70
C LYS A 113 -2.32 12.93 -6.28
N THR A 114 -1.08 13.21 -5.88
CA THR A 114 -0.20 12.22 -5.27
C THR A 114 -0.57 12.05 -3.79
N GLU A 115 -0.76 10.81 -3.36
CA GLU A 115 -0.97 10.48 -1.95
C GLU A 115 -0.03 9.35 -1.51
N MET A 116 0.25 9.29 -0.20
CA MET A 116 1.04 8.20 0.34
C MET A 116 0.27 6.88 0.22
N CYS A 117 0.94 5.85 -0.27
CA CYS A 117 0.39 4.51 -0.30
C CYS A 117 0.19 3.98 1.13
N ASN A 118 -0.81 3.12 1.31
CA ASN A 118 -1.10 2.50 2.60
C ASN A 118 0.10 1.72 3.17
N CYS A 119 0.93 1.11 2.33
CA CYS A 119 2.15 0.44 2.79
C CYS A 119 3.13 1.40 3.50
N LEU A 120 3.32 2.60 2.96
CA LEU A 120 4.20 3.62 3.53
C LEU A 120 3.58 4.22 4.79
N LYS A 121 2.27 4.52 4.76
CA LYS A 121 1.51 4.97 5.94
C LYS A 121 1.66 3.97 7.09
N GLN A 122 1.48 2.67 6.82
CA GLN A 122 1.59 1.63 7.83
C GLN A 122 3.02 1.55 8.41
N LYS A 123 4.06 1.64 7.57
CA LYS A 123 5.46 1.68 8.06
C LYS A 123 5.72 2.89 8.97
N LEU A 124 5.20 4.06 8.62
CA LEU A 124 5.29 5.27 9.45
C LEU A 124 4.58 5.11 10.80
N LEU A 125 3.38 4.50 10.79
CA LEU A 125 2.63 4.17 11.99
C LEU A 125 3.43 3.20 12.88
N ASN A 126 3.90 2.09 12.32
CA ASN A 126 4.71 1.10 13.04
C ASN A 126 5.95 1.74 13.68
N TYR A 127 6.65 2.62 12.94
CA TYR A 127 7.79 3.35 13.49
C TYR A 127 7.37 4.24 14.68
N SER A 128 6.26 4.96 14.55
CA SER A 128 5.76 5.86 15.58
C SER A 128 5.34 5.10 16.85
N PHE A 129 4.70 3.94 16.70
CA PHE A 129 4.33 3.06 17.81
C PHE A 129 5.56 2.47 18.49
N ASN A 130 6.52 1.94 17.72
CA ASN A 130 7.78 1.41 18.26
C ASN A 130 8.58 2.46 19.03
N LYS A 131 8.65 3.69 18.52
CA LYS A 131 9.30 4.82 19.21
C LYS A 131 8.62 5.14 20.55
N SER A 132 7.31 4.89 20.66
CA SER A 132 6.52 5.11 21.86
C SER A 132 6.50 3.87 22.79
N ASN A 133 7.32 2.85 22.52
CA ASN A 133 7.33 1.56 23.20
C ASN A 133 5.97 0.83 23.19
N MET A 134 5.08 1.17 22.25
CA MET A 134 3.80 0.48 22.07
C MET A 134 3.99 -0.69 21.12
N SER A 135 4.26 -1.88 21.67
CA SER A 135 4.66 -3.08 20.90
C SER A 135 3.57 -4.16 20.79
N ASN A 136 2.38 -3.96 21.40
CA ASN A 136 1.33 -4.98 21.52
C ASN A 136 -0.02 -4.57 20.90
N LEU A 137 -0.03 -3.88 19.76
CA LEU A 137 -1.26 -3.39 19.14
C LEU A 137 -2.26 -4.50 18.77
N ASP A 138 -1.78 -5.72 18.51
CA ASP A 138 -2.65 -6.88 18.23
C ASP A 138 -3.42 -7.37 19.47
N LYS A 139 -2.94 -7.03 20.68
CA LYS A 139 -3.55 -7.39 21.96
C LYS A 139 -4.20 -6.23 22.69
N GLU A 140 -3.71 -5.01 22.51
CA GLU A 140 -4.17 -3.81 23.20
C GLU A 140 -5.05 -2.98 22.26
N ASN A 141 -6.19 -3.54 21.87
CA ASN A 141 -7.15 -2.92 20.96
C ASN A 141 -8.61 -3.19 21.39
N PHE A 142 -9.57 -2.60 20.68
CA PHE A 142 -10.99 -2.74 21.03
C PHE A 142 -11.58 -4.13 20.75
N ASN A 143 -10.94 -4.96 19.91
CA ASN A 143 -11.41 -6.30 19.60
C ASN A 143 -11.10 -7.30 20.73
N THR A 144 -10.00 -7.08 21.44
CA THR A 144 -9.59 -7.89 22.61
C THR A 144 -10.04 -7.30 23.95
N PHE A 145 -10.75 -6.17 23.92
CA PHE A 145 -11.28 -5.52 25.10
C PHE A 145 -12.32 -6.41 25.79
N ASN A 146 -12.10 -6.75 27.07
CA ASN A 146 -12.98 -7.63 27.85
C ASN A 146 -13.62 -6.87 29.02
N GLU A 147 -14.87 -6.46 28.86
CA GLU A 147 -15.66 -5.80 29.90
C GLU A 147 -15.94 -6.70 31.12
N ASN A 148 -15.84 -8.02 30.98
CA ASN A 148 -16.20 -8.96 32.06
C ASN A 148 -15.18 -8.97 33.20
N ILE A 149 -14.01 -8.35 33.02
CA ILE A 149 -13.04 -8.11 34.09
C ILE A 149 -13.64 -7.19 35.16
N PHE A 150 -14.59 -6.34 34.77
CA PHE A 150 -15.22 -5.37 35.66
C PHE A 150 -16.52 -5.93 36.25
N SER A 151 -16.72 -5.67 37.55
CA SER A 151 -17.96 -6.02 38.25
C SER A 151 -19.17 -5.33 37.61
N ASP A 152 -20.28 -6.07 37.53
CA ASP A 152 -21.57 -5.53 37.10
C ASP A 152 -22.42 -5.00 38.26
N GLU A 153 -21.90 -5.08 39.49
CA GLU A 153 -22.59 -4.56 40.67
C GLU A 153 -22.35 -3.06 40.86
N VAL A 154 -23.39 -2.37 41.31
CA VAL A 154 -23.31 -0.96 41.69
C VAL A 154 -22.91 -0.87 43.16
N ASP A 155 -21.75 -0.30 43.44
CA ASP A 155 -21.28 -0.02 44.80
C ASP A 155 -20.97 1.47 44.96
N LEU A 156 -21.99 2.21 45.41
CA LEU A 156 -21.91 3.65 45.68
C LEU A 156 -20.88 3.99 46.76
N SER A 157 -20.70 3.11 47.75
CA SER A 157 -19.79 3.35 48.87
C SER A 157 -18.32 3.33 48.41
N LYS A 158 -18.00 2.44 47.47
CA LYS A 158 -16.65 2.25 46.94
C LYS A 158 -16.34 3.15 45.75
N TYR A 159 -17.26 3.27 44.80
CA TYR A 159 -17.00 3.94 43.52
C TYR A 159 -17.54 5.38 43.47
N LYS A 160 -18.42 5.79 44.39
CA LYS A 160 -19.07 7.11 44.41
C LYS A 160 -19.87 7.43 43.13
N PHE A 161 -20.16 6.43 42.32
CA PHE A 161 -20.98 6.53 41.12
C PHE A 161 -22.16 5.55 41.20
N ASN A 162 -23.31 5.95 40.68
CA ASN A 162 -24.52 5.12 40.63
C ASN A 162 -24.57 4.18 39.41
N ILE A 163 -23.41 3.75 38.93
CA ILE A 163 -23.28 2.82 37.79
C ILE A 163 -22.22 1.77 38.12
N SER A 164 -22.36 0.56 37.56
CA SER A 164 -21.38 -0.49 37.76
C SER A 164 -20.05 -0.14 37.08
N PRO A 165 -18.89 -0.63 37.60
CA PRO A 165 -17.61 -0.50 36.92
C PRO A 165 -17.65 -0.96 35.46
N ARG A 166 -18.37 -2.06 35.19
CA ARG A 166 -18.59 -2.58 33.83
C ARG A 166 -19.34 -1.58 32.95
N LYS A 167 -20.44 -1.00 33.45
CA LYS A 167 -21.17 0.01 32.68
C LYS A 167 -20.32 1.25 32.43
N ASN A 168 -19.52 1.67 33.41
CA ASN A 168 -18.62 2.81 33.26
C ASN A 168 -17.56 2.57 32.18
N ILE A 169 -16.88 1.41 32.19
CA ILE A 169 -15.83 1.14 31.20
C ILE A 169 -16.41 0.98 29.78
N ILE A 170 -17.63 0.46 29.63
CA ILE A 170 -18.33 0.41 28.34
C ILE A 170 -18.63 1.81 27.83
N ASN A 171 -19.10 2.71 28.71
CA ASN A 171 -19.34 4.11 28.33
C ASN A 171 -18.03 4.80 27.89
N ILE A 172 -16.92 4.51 28.57
CA ILE A 172 -15.59 5.02 28.19
C ILE A 172 -15.17 4.46 26.83
N LYS A 173 -15.28 3.14 26.61
CA LYS A 173 -15.00 2.49 25.33
C LYS A 173 -15.76 3.15 24.18
N ASN A 174 -17.06 3.38 24.36
CA ASN A 174 -17.90 4.01 23.34
C ASN A 174 -17.43 5.45 23.03
N LYS A 175 -17.12 6.25 24.05
CA LYS A 175 -16.56 7.60 23.85
C LYS A 175 -15.22 7.57 23.09
N CYS A 176 -14.37 6.57 23.33
CA CYS A 176 -13.13 6.41 22.59
C CYS A 176 -13.38 6.05 21.12
N ILE A 177 -14.34 5.15 20.85
CA ILE A 177 -14.73 4.78 19.48
C ILE A 177 -15.32 5.99 18.75
N ASP A 178 -16.21 6.75 19.41
CA ASP A 178 -16.80 7.97 18.86
C ASP A 178 -15.72 9.01 18.55
N PHE A 179 -14.72 9.16 19.41
CA PHE A 179 -13.58 10.05 19.17
C PHE A 179 -12.80 9.63 17.91
N VAL A 180 -12.48 8.34 17.76
CA VAL A 180 -11.75 7.84 16.58
C VAL A 180 -12.55 8.05 15.29
N ASN A 181 -13.86 7.78 15.33
CA ASN A 181 -14.74 7.94 14.16
C ASN A 181 -14.90 9.41 13.73
N ASN A 182 -14.67 10.36 14.63
CA ASN A 182 -14.81 11.80 14.37
C ASN A 182 -13.46 12.54 14.42
N PHE A 183 -12.33 11.83 14.30
CA PHE A 183 -10.99 12.41 14.51
C PHE A 183 -10.68 13.58 13.58
N ASP A 184 -11.15 13.54 12.32
CA ASP A 184 -10.93 14.59 11.33
C ASP A 184 -11.86 15.81 11.49
N ASN A 185 -12.85 15.75 12.39
CA ASN A 185 -13.79 16.84 12.61
C ASN A 185 -13.16 17.92 13.50
N ILE A 186 -13.06 19.15 12.99
CA ILE A 186 -12.47 20.28 13.73
C ILE A 186 -13.18 20.63 15.04
N ASN A 187 -14.46 20.25 15.18
CA ASN A 187 -15.25 20.48 16.39
C ASN A 187 -15.11 19.35 17.42
N GLN A 188 -14.41 18.27 17.09
CA GLN A 188 -14.20 17.14 18.00
C GLN A 188 -13.31 17.56 19.17
N LYS A 189 -13.73 17.23 20.40
CA LYS A 189 -12.97 17.52 21.61
C LYS A 189 -12.02 16.38 21.95
N ASN A 190 -10.88 16.72 22.56
CA ASN A 190 -9.93 15.73 23.10
C ASN A 190 -10.51 14.95 24.29
N LEU A 191 -9.95 13.77 24.52
CA LEU A 191 -10.27 12.93 25.68
C LEU A 191 -9.26 13.19 26.81
N LEU A 192 -9.77 13.41 28.02
CA LEU A 192 -8.98 13.47 29.24
C LEU A 192 -9.46 12.36 30.17
N PHE A 193 -8.58 11.42 30.49
CA PHE A 193 -8.84 10.36 31.45
C PHE A 193 -8.31 10.79 32.82
N THR A 194 -9.17 10.75 33.83
CA THR A 194 -8.82 11.07 35.22
C THR A 194 -9.27 9.94 36.14
N GLY A 195 -8.51 9.69 37.20
CA GLY A 195 -8.79 8.63 38.15
C GLY A 195 -7.66 8.46 39.16
N ASN A 196 -7.92 7.63 40.17
CA ASN A 196 -6.90 7.22 41.12
C ASN A 196 -5.87 6.30 40.46
N THR A 197 -4.66 6.26 41.00
CA THR A 197 -3.61 5.36 40.52
C THR A 197 -3.92 3.90 40.88
N GLY A 198 -3.50 2.95 40.03
CA GLY A 198 -3.57 1.52 40.34
C GLY A 198 -4.98 0.91 40.35
N LEU A 199 -5.95 1.56 39.71
CA LEU A 199 -7.28 0.98 39.52
C LEU A 199 -7.18 -0.23 38.58
N ARG A 200 -7.29 -1.43 39.15
CA ARG A 200 -7.58 -2.68 38.44
C ARG A 200 -9.04 -3.03 38.62
#